data_AF-A0A814UPX1-F1
#
_entry.id   AF-A0A814UPX1-F1
#
_cell.length_a   1.000
_cell.length_b   1.000
_cell.length_c   1.000
_cell.angle_alpha   90.00
_cell.angle_beta   90.00
_cell.angle_gamma   90.00
#
_symmetry.space_group_name_H-M   'P 1'
#
loop_
_entity.id
_entity.type
_entity.pdbx_description
1 polymer ?
#
loop_
_entity_poly.entity_id
_entity_poly.type
_entity_poly.pdbx_seq_one_letter_code
_entity_poly.pdbx_strand_id
1 'polypeptide(L)'
;MSRDCAPLIKELRNELYIEKYHQIDFTKHRHSISSLDLYTPQTYLLKILNLFTITYESVYNRQLCNKANEFLIDYIEAEDEHTNYINIGPVNKFINMLFKRTSKSTILTTFKSSQLWDTAFSIQAILETGLEHLYTNCLNSAYYYLEINRVLEDVKDYRHISKGSWLSPDEVFRGMMLDCSYTECTPACIQALWKFPSQTIYSNYRRKEIDIAIKRGIEFIKKQQKIDGSWAVCFTYGTWFAIEALITVGVSPKSKIITKAIEFLISKHNHNGGWGESYLSCVHKTYVPHKQSQVVNIS
;
A
#
# COMPACT_ATOMS: atom_id res chain seq x y z
N MET A 1 10.50 20.58 -34.02
CA MET A 1 11.90 20.22 -33.71
C MET A 1 11.90 18.85 -33.04
N SER A 2 12.78 17.93 -33.45
CA SER A 2 12.98 16.69 -32.70
C SER A 2 13.37 17.04 -31.26
N ARG A 3 12.81 16.33 -30.27
CA ARG A 3 13.14 16.58 -28.84
C ARG A 3 14.67 16.52 -28.64
N ASP A 4 15.36 15.66 -29.38
CA ASP A 4 16.81 15.45 -29.34
C ASP A 4 17.70 16.67 -29.59
N CYS A 5 17.18 17.75 -30.17
CA CYS A 5 17.95 18.94 -30.49
C CYS A 5 17.76 20.11 -29.51
N ALA A 6 16.91 19.95 -28.48
CA ALA A 6 16.68 20.99 -27.49
C ALA A 6 17.97 21.29 -26.70
N PRO A 7 18.34 22.57 -26.47
CA PRO A 7 19.54 22.95 -25.73
C PRO A 7 19.67 22.25 -24.38
N LEU A 8 18.58 22.23 -23.61
CA LEU A 8 18.51 21.55 -22.30
C LEU A 8 18.85 20.05 -22.38
N ILE A 9 18.38 19.35 -23.42
CA ILE A 9 18.68 17.91 -23.58
C ILE A 9 20.17 17.68 -23.82
N LYS A 10 20.85 18.62 -24.50
CA LYS A 10 22.30 18.53 -24.70
C LYS A 10 23.07 18.78 -23.40
N GLU A 11 22.63 19.72 -22.58
CA GLU A 11 23.22 20.00 -21.26
C GLU A 11 23.08 18.79 -20.32
N LEU A 12 21.87 18.23 -20.21
CA LEU A 12 21.61 17.04 -19.39
C LEU A 12 22.47 15.84 -19.80
N ARG A 13 22.73 15.64 -21.09
CA ARG A 13 23.60 14.58 -21.59
C ARG A 13 25.06 14.75 -21.15
N ASN A 14 25.51 15.97 -20.88
CA ASN A 14 26.85 16.24 -20.38
C ASN A 14 26.95 16.19 -18.86
N GLU A 15 25.85 16.48 -18.15
CA GLU A 15 25.83 16.52 -16.67
C GLU A 15 25.56 15.16 -16.03
N LEU A 16 24.67 14.34 -16.61
CA LEU A 16 24.18 13.12 -15.98
C LEU A 16 25.13 11.91 -16.11
N TYR A 17 26.05 11.95 -17.08
CA TYR A 17 26.90 10.82 -17.42
C TYR A 17 28.36 11.13 -17.14
N ILE A 18 29.06 10.18 -16.49
CA ILE A 18 30.51 10.28 -16.25
C ILE A 18 31.28 10.12 -17.56
N GLU A 19 30.80 9.23 -18.44
CA GLU A 19 31.37 9.00 -19.77
C GLU A 19 30.74 9.93 -20.80
N LYS A 20 31.46 10.19 -21.91
CA LYS A 20 30.92 10.99 -23.01
C LYS A 20 29.66 10.28 -23.56
N TYR A 21 28.52 10.95 -23.54
CA TYR A 21 27.21 10.39 -23.91
C TYR A 21 27.23 9.56 -25.21
N HIS A 22 27.91 10.04 -26.26
CA HIS A 22 27.96 9.36 -27.56
C HIS A 22 28.81 8.08 -27.59
N GLN A 23 29.62 7.83 -26.56
CA GLN A 23 30.48 6.66 -26.43
C GLN A 23 29.83 5.57 -25.57
N ILE A 24 28.71 5.86 -24.90
CA ILE A 24 28.04 4.94 -23.99
C ILE A 24 27.32 3.84 -24.77
N ASP A 25 27.66 2.59 -24.47
CA ASP A 25 26.94 1.42 -24.96
C ASP A 25 25.78 1.07 -24.01
N PHE A 26 24.62 1.69 -24.23
CA PHE A 26 23.43 1.47 -23.41
C PHE A 26 22.98 0.00 -23.33
N THR A 27 23.37 -0.85 -24.31
CA THR A 27 22.99 -2.26 -24.28
C THR A 27 23.65 -3.03 -23.13
N LYS A 28 24.87 -2.62 -22.74
CA LYS A 28 25.61 -3.17 -21.58
C LYS A 28 25.05 -2.70 -20.24
N HIS A 29 24.32 -1.59 -20.22
CA HIS A 29 23.81 -0.98 -19.00
C HIS A 29 22.39 -1.41 -18.60
N ARG A 30 21.73 -2.32 -19.34
CA ARG A 30 20.38 -2.84 -19.03
C ARG A 30 20.24 -3.49 -17.64
N HIS A 31 21.34 -3.99 -17.09
CA HIS A 31 21.41 -4.60 -15.75
C HIS A 31 22.34 -3.83 -14.80
N SER A 32 22.83 -2.65 -15.21
CA SER A 32 23.68 -1.81 -14.36
C SER A 32 22.80 -1.07 -13.35
N ILE A 33 22.90 -1.46 -12.09
CA ILE A 33 22.22 -0.80 -10.97
C ILE A 33 23.26 -0.62 -9.86
N SER A 34 23.28 0.56 -9.23
CA SER A 34 24.14 0.82 -8.07
C SER A 34 23.84 -0.19 -6.97
N SER A 35 24.88 -0.76 -6.37
CA SER A 35 24.72 -1.70 -5.25
C SER A 35 24.01 -1.08 -4.04
N LEU A 36 24.09 0.24 -3.88
CA LEU A 36 23.42 0.99 -2.82
C LEU A 36 21.90 1.08 -3.03
N ASP A 37 21.45 1.07 -4.29
CA ASP A 37 20.03 1.19 -4.65
C ASP A 37 19.37 -0.17 -4.93
N LEU A 38 20.15 -1.25 -4.91
CA LEU A 38 19.68 -2.60 -5.24
C LEU A 38 19.00 -3.28 -4.04
N TYR A 39 17.74 -2.93 -3.79
CA TYR A 39 16.96 -3.52 -2.69
C TYR A 39 16.51 -4.97 -2.95
N THR A 40 16.19 -5.33 -4.21
CA THR A 40 15.82 -6.69 -4.62
C THR A 40 16.64 -7.12 -5.83
N PRO A 41 17.66 -7.99 -5.65
CA PRO A 41 18.46 -8.49 -6.77
C PRO A 41 17.61 -9.24 -7.80
N GLN A 42 17.92 -9.06 -9.09
CA GLN A 42 17.25 -9.82 -10.16
C GLN A 42 17.56 -11.31 -10.03
N THR A 43 16.50 -12.13 -10.00
CA THR A 43 16.64 -13.58 -9.96
C THR A 43 17.19 -14.11 -11.29
N TYR A 44 17.78 -15.31 -11.24
CA TYR A 44 18.28 -15.97 -12.45
C TYR A 44 17.16 -16.19 -13.49
N LEU A 45 15.97 -16.57 -13.03
CA LEU A 45 14.79 -16.71 -13.88
C LEU A 45 14.43 -15.38 -14.57
N LEU A 46 14.40 -14.27 -13.83
CA LEU A 46 14.08 -12.96 -14.41
C LEU A 46 15.12 -12.53 -15.45
N LYS A 47 16.41 -12.84 -15.22
CA LYS A 47 17.46 -12.56 -16.21
C LYS A 47 17.26 -13.34 -17.51
N ILE A 48 16.89 -14.62 -17.42
CA ILE A 48 16.56 -15.44 -18.59
C ILE A 48 15.34 -14.88 -19.32
N LEU A 49 14.26 -14.56 -18.60
CA LEU A 49 13.05 -14.00 -19.20
C LEU A 49 13.33 -12.67 -19.91
N ASN A 50 14.14 -11.80 -19.30
CA ASN A 50 14.55 -10.55 -19.93
C ASN A 50 15.36 -10.79 -21.22
N LEU A 51 16.23 -11.80 -21.26
CA LEU A 51 16.96 -12.16 -22.49
C LEU A 51 16.00 -12.58 -23.61
N PHE A 52 14.97 -13.37 -23.29
CA PHE A 52 13.92 -13.72 -24.25
C PHE A 52 13.17 -12.50 -24.76
N THR A 53 12.75 -11.60 -23.87
CA THR A 53 12.04 -10.37 -24.26
C THR A 53 12.90 -9.47 -25.14
N ILE A 54 14.19 -9.30 -24.83
CA ILE A 54 15.14 -8.53 -25.64
C ILE A 54 15.30 -9.16 -27.03
N THR A 55 15.40 -10.48 -27.10
CA THR A 55 15.55 -11.19 -28.38
C THR A 55 14.27 -11.02 -29.20
N TYR A 56 13.11 -11.19 -28.58
CA TYR A 56 11.82 -10.97 -29.24
C TYR A 56 11.66 -9.53 -29.75
N GLU A 57 12.07 -8.53 -28.98
CA GLU A 57 12.04 -7.11 -29.37
C GLU A 57 12.82 -6.85 -30.68
N SER A 58 13.86 -7.63 -30.97
CA SER A 58 14.61 -7.49 -32.24
C SER A 58 13.85 -7.99 -33.47
N VAL A 59 12.83 -8.84 -33.27
CA VAL A 59 12.09 -9.54 -34.34
C VAL A 59 10.56 -9.50 -34.12
N TYR A 60 10.07 -8.51 -33.36
CA TYR A 60 8.70 -8.50 -32.87
C TYR A 60 7.66 -8.41 -34.00
N ASN A 61 6.48 -9.00 -33.76
CA ASN A 61 5.38 -8.95 -34.72
C ASN A 61 4.65 -7.58 -34.63
N ARG A 62 4.71 -6.80 -35.70
CA ARG A 62 4.07 -5.47 -35.78
C ARG A 62 2.55 -5.51 -35.61
N GLN A 63 1.86 -6.51 -36.14
CA GLN A 63 0.40 -6.60 -36.01
C GLN A 63 -0.01 -6.89 -34.58
N LEU A 64 0.73 -7.78 -33.90
CA LEU A 64 0.49 -8.06 -32.49
C LEU A 64 0.81 -6.84 -31.62
N CYS A 65 1.91 -6.13 -31.93
CA CYS A 65 2.25 -4.88 -31.25
C CYS A 65 1.17 -3.81 -31.43
N ASN A 66 0.60 -3.66 -32.62
CA ASN A 66 -0.48 -2.69 -32.86
C ASN A 66 -1.73 -3.05 -32.05
N LYS A 67 -2.14 -4.33 -32.04
CA LYS A 67 -3.26 -4.79 -31.20
C LYS A 67 -3.00 -4.58 -29.71
N ALA A 68 -1.77 -4.83 -29.26
CA ALA A 68 -1.39 -4.57 -27.87
C ALA A 68 -1.46 -3.07 -27.54
N ASN A 69 -1.00 -2.21 -28.46
CA ASN A 69 -1.07 -0.76 -28.29
C ASN A 69 -2.51 -0.24 -28.25
N GLU A 70 -3.40 -0.75 -29.11
CA GLU A 70 -4.84 -0.43 -29.09
C GLU A 70 -5.44 -0.79 -27.72
N PHE A 71 -5.21 -2.02 -27.25
CA PHE A 71 -5.66 -2.44 -25.92
C PHE A 71 -5.11 -1.57 -24.79
N LEU A 72 -3.82 -1.21 -24.84
CA LEU A 72 -3.19 -0.38 -23.81
C LEU A 72 -3.78 1.03 -23.78
N ILE A 73 -4.08 1.63 -24.95
CA ILE A 73 -4.72 2.93 -25.04
C ILE A 73 -6.12 2.86 -24.43
N ASP A 74 -6.93 1.89 -24.85
CA ASP A 74 -8.29 1.70 -24.32
C ASP A 74 -8.27 1.51 -22.79
N TYR A 75 -7.31 0.74 -22.27
CA TYR A 75 -7.17 0.51 -20.84
C TYR A 75 -6.74 1.76 -20.06
N ILE A 76 -5.81 2.55 -20.62
CA ILE A 76 -5.39 3.84 -20.03
C ILE A 76 -6.56 4.82 -20.01
N GLU A 77 -7.34 4.89 -21.08
CA GLU A 77 -8.50 5.77 -21.15
C GLU A 77 -9.58 5.37 -20.15
N ALA A 78 -9.86 4.07 -20.02
CA ALA A 78 -10.77 3.54 -19.00
C ALA A 78 -10.29 3.86 -17.57
N GLU A 79 -8.99 3.71 -17.27
CA GLU A 79 -8.43 4.06 -15.96
C GLU A 79 -8.61 5.55 -15.63
N ASP A 80 -8.32 6.43 -16.59
CA ASP A 80 -8.50 7.87 -16.43
C ASP A 80 -9.98 8.22 -16.22
N GLU A 81 -10.91 7.63 -16.96
CA GLU A 81 -12.34 7.88 -16.80
C GLU A 81 -12.86 7.39 -15.44
N HIS A 82 -12.54 6.15 -15.07
CA HIS A 82 -12.98 5.55 -13.81
C HIS A 82 -12.45 6.27 -12.57
N THR A 83 -11.27 6.87 -12.65
CA THR A 83 -10.64 7.56 -11.52
C THR A 83 -10.82 9.07 -11.56
N ASN A 84 -11.62 9.60 -12.48
CA ASN A 84 -11.70 11.05 -12.74
C ASN A 84 -10.31 11.67 -12.93
N TYR A 85 -9.45 10.98 -13.67
CA TYR A 85 -8.11 11.38 -14.02
C TYR A 85 -7.20 11.53 -12.80
N ILE A 86 -7.46 10.81 -11.71
CA ILE A 86 -6.59 10.80 -10.52
C ILE A 86 -5.63 9.62 -10.58
N ASN A 87 -6.09 8.49 -11.14
CA ASN A 87 -5.43 7.20 -11.16
C ASN A 87 -5.14 6.65 -9.74
N ILE A 88 -4.54 5.47 -9.64
CA ILE A 88 -4.17 4.89 -8.34
C ILE A 88 -3.07 5.67 -7.61
N GLY A 89 -2.17 6.32 -8.34
CA GLY A 89 -1.01 6.99 -7.75
C GLY A 89 -0.25 7.88 -8.75
N PRO A 90 0.75 8.63 -8.27
CA PRO A 90 1.38 9.71 -9.02
C PRO A 90 2.14 9.23 -10.26
N VAL A 91 2.81 8.08 -10.18
CA VAL A 91 3.58 7.52 -11.30
C VAL A 91 2.64 7.13 -12.45
N ASN A 92 1.60 6.34 -12.15
CA ASN A 92 0.62 5.93 -13.15
C ASN A 92 -0.08 7.17 -13.75
N LYS A 93 -0.52 8.11 -12.91
CA LYS A 93 -1.12 9.37 -13.34
C LYS A 93 -0.22 10.13 -14.33
N PHE A 94 1.05 10.26 -13.98
CA PHE A 94 2.01 10.99 -14.81
C PHE A 94 2.20 10.31 -16.17
N ILE A 95 2.35 8.99 -16.19
CA ILE A 95 2.52 8.23 -17.43
C ILE A 95 1.26 8.34 -18.31
N ASN A 96 0.06 8.16 -17.75
CA ASN A 96 -1.21 8.27 -18.50
C ASN A 96 -1.38 9.66 -19.13
N MET A 97 -1.00 10.71 -18.40
CA MET A 97 -0.97 12.08 -18.92
C MET A 97 -0.01 12.26 -20.11
N LEU A 98 1.13 11.56 -20.14
CA LEU A 98 2.06 11.61 -21.27
C LEU A 98 1.50 10.95 -22.54
N PHE A 99 0.67 9.91 -22.38
CA PHE A 99 0.02 9.22 -23.51
C PHE A 99 -1.09 10.08 -24.13
N LYS A 100 -1.87 10.80 -23.32
CA LYS A 100 -2.88 11.76 -23.80
C LYS A 100 -2.23 13.09 -24.21
N ARG A 101 -1.84 13.20 -25.48
CA ARG A 101 -1.27 14.44 -26.05
C ARG A 101 -2.33 15.51 -26.38
N THR A 102 -3.27 15.80 -25.47
CA THR A 102 -4.43 16.67 -25.76
C THR A 102 -4.81 17.63 -24.61
N SER A 103 -4.48 18.90 -24.86
CA SER A 103 -5.11 20.20 -24.49
C SER A 103 -5.66 20.52 -23.09
N LYS A 104 -5.90 19.59 -22.18
CA LYS A 104 -6.33 19.93 -20.82
C LYS A 104 -5.10 20.00 -19.91
N SER A 105 -4.76 21.21 -19.50
CA SER A 105 -3.79 21.49 -18.43
C SER A 105 -4.28 20.86 -17.13
N THR A 106 -4.01 19.56 -16.94
CA THR A 106 -4.27 18.87 -15.70
C THR A 106 -3.07 19.10 -14.80
N ILE A 107 -3.32 19.80 -13.69
CA ILE A 107 -2.34 19.96 -12.62
C ILE A 107 -1.99 18.55 -12.11
N LEU A 108 -0.70 18.25 -11.98
CA LEU A 108 -0.24 17.09 -11.22
C LEU A 108 -0.58 17.37 -9.75
N THR A 109 -1.83 17.08 -9.35
CA THR A 109 -2.20 17.13 -7.93
C THR A 109 -1.54 15.93 -7.26
N THR A 110 -0.47 16.21 -6.53
CA THR A 110 0.08 15.30 -5.52
C THR A 110 -1.06 14.85 -4.61
N PHE A 111 -1.30 13.54 -4.60
CA PHE A 111 -2.10 12.78 -3.61
C PHE A 111 -3.49 13.32 -3.27
N LYS A 112 -4.54 12.57 -3.65
CA LYS A 112 -5.66 12.40 -2.72
C LYS A 112 -5.12 11.54 -1.58
N SER A 113 -4.59 12.22 -0.59
CA SER A 113 -3.80 11.71 0.53
C SER A 113 -4.57 10.73 1.40
N SER A 114 -3.96 10.33 2.51
CA SER A 114 -4.52 9.54 3.60
C SER A 114 -5.79 10.11 4.24
N GLN A 115 -6.53 11.04 3.62
CA GLN A 115 -7.63 11.78 4.26
C GLN A 115 -8.72 10.86 4.82
N LEU A 116 -9.14 9.85 4.06
CA LEU A 116 -10.13 8.87 4.53
C LEU A 116 -9.58 8.03 5.69
N TRP A 117 -8.32 7.61 5.59
CA TRP A 117 -7.61 6.87 6.62
C TRP A 117 -7.49 7.70 7.92
N ASP A 118 -6.97 8.92 7.82
CA ASP A 118 -6.77 9.85 8.92
C ASP A 118 -8.10 10.22 9.57
N THR A 119 -9.15 10.45 8.77
CA THR A 119 -10.49 10.75 9.28
C THR A 119 -11.06 9.56 10.04
N ALA A 120 -10.98 8.35 9.48
CA ALA A 120 -11.51 7.14 10.12
C ALA A 120 -10.80 6.82 11.44
N PHE A 121 -9.47 6.97 11.51
CA PHE A 121 -8.72 6.81 12.76
C PHE A 121 -8.98 7.93 13.76
N SER A 122 -9.10 9.18 13.29
CA SER A 122 -9.40 10.32 14.18
C SER A 122 -10.77 10.17 14.84
N ILE A 123 -11.79 9.72 14.11
CA ILE A 123 -13.11 9.42 14.68
C ILE A 123 -12.98 8.36 15.77
N GLN A 124 -12.31 7.24 15.48
CA GLN A 124 -12.12 6.16 16.46
C GLN A 124 -11.40 6.65 17.72
N ALA A 125 -10.31 7.41 17.55
CA ALA A 125 -9.55 7.96 18.67
C ALA A 125 -10.41 8.90 19.54
N ILE A 126 -11.20 9.79 18.94
CA ILE A 126 -12.09 10.70 19.69
C ILE A 126 -13.14 9.88 20.47
N LEU A 127 -13.76 8.89 19.84
CA LEU A 127 -14.78 8.05 20.49
C LEU A 127 -14.20 7.24 21.66
N GLU A 128 -12.96 6.76 21.54
CA GLU A 128 -12.28 6.02 22.61
C GLU A 128 -11.95 6.89 23.83
N THR A 129 -11.83 8.22 23.67
CA THR A 129 -11.64 9.12 24.83
C THR A 129 -12.90 9.30 25.69
N GLY A 130 -14.10 8.99 25.18
CA GLY A 130 -15.37 9.28 25.85
C GLY A 130 -15.72 10.77 25.93
N LEU A 131 -15.07 11.62 25.11
CA LEU A 131 -15.27 13.07 25.08
C LEU A 131 -16.06 13.53 23.83
N GLU A 132 -16.83 12.64 23.21
CA GLU A 132 -17.54 12.90 21.95
C GLU A 132 -18.48 14.11 22.02
N HIS A 133 -19.07 14.37 23.19
CA HIS A 133 -19.96 15.50 23.42
C HIS A 133 -19.29 16.86 23.14
N LEU A 134 -17.98 16.98 23.39
CA LEU A 134 -17.19 18.18 23.12
C LEU A 134 -16.93 18.39 21.62
N TYR A 135 -16.97 17.30 20.83
CA TYR A 135 -16.59 17.29 19.42
C TYR A 135 -17.76 17.00 18.47
N THR A 136 -19.01 17.09 18.94
CA THR A 136 -20.22 16.75 18.18
C THR A 136 -20.24 17.32 16.76
N ASN A 137 -19.95 18.62 16.59
CA ASN A 137 -19.95 19.25 15.27
C ASN A 137 -18.84 18.69 14.36
N CYS A 138 -17.65 18.46 14.92
CA CYS A 138 -16.52 17.86 14.22
C CYS A 138 -16.86 16.43 13.76
N LEU A 139 -17.42 15.61 14.65
CA LEU A 139 -17.85 14.25 14.34
C LEU A 139 -18.94 14.20 13.27
N ASN A 140 -19.90 15.12 13.30
CA ASN A 140 -20.93 15.22 12.26
C ASN A 140 -20.33 15.59 10.90
N SER A 141 -19.38 16.52 10.84
CA SER A 141 -18.66 16.86 9.61
C SER A 141 -17.81 15.69 9.11
N ALA A 142 -17.15 14.96 10.01
CA ALA A 142 -16.36 13.79 9.67
C ALA A 142 -17.23 12.64 9.13
N TYR A 143 -18.39 12.40 9.75
CA TYR A 143 -19.39 11.45 9.25
C TYR A 143 -19.91 11.84 7.87
N TYR A 144 -20.28 13.11 7.67
CA TYR A 144 -20.69 13.61 6.36
C TYR A 144 -19.59 13.43 5.32
N TYR A 145 -18.33 13.69 5.67
CA TYR A 145 -17.18 13.47 4.81
C TYR A 145 -17.06 11.99 4.40
N LEU A 146 -17.25 11.04 5.33
CA LEU A 146 -17.27 9.62 4.97
C LEU A 146 -18.41 9.29 4.00
N GLU A 147 -19.63 9.76 4.26
CA GLU A 147 -20.77 9.44 3.41
C GLU A 147 -20.62 9.94 1.97
N ILE A 148 -20.10 11.17 1.76
CA ILE A 148 -19.91 11.72 0.40
C ILE A 148 -18.76 11.06 -0.36
N ASN A 149 -17.82 10.42 0.33
CA ASN A 149 -16.66 9.76 -0.28
C ASN A 149 -16.87 8.24 -0.47
N ARG A 150 -18.07 7.72 -0.16
CA ARG A 150 -18.40 6.32 -0.41
C ARG A 150 -18.56 6.06 -1.91
N VAL A 151 -17.97 4.98 -2.40
CA VAL A 151 -18.11 4.55 -3.79
C VAL A 151 -19.53 4.03 -4.02
N LEU A 152 -20.23 4.57 -5.02
CA LEU A 152 -21.64 4.27 -5.26
C LEU A 152 -21.86 3.16 -6.30
N GLU A 153 -20.89 2.95 -7.19
CA GLU A 153 -21.01 2.07 -8.34
C GLU A 153 -19.72 1.26 -8.56
N ASP A 154 -19.87 0.08 -9.13
CA ASP A 154 -18.75 -0.74 -9.57
C ASP A 154 -18.34 -0.35 -10.98
N VAL A 155 -17.04 -0.38 -11.23
CA VAL A 155 -16.44 -0.19 -12.55
C VAL A 155 -15.86 -1.52 -13.05
N LYS A 156 -15.84 -1.73 -14.36
CA LYS A 156 -15.29 -2.95 -14.99
C LYS A 156 -13.77 -2.82 -15.19
N ASP A 157 -13.16 -3.66 -16.03
CA ASP A 157 -11.75 -3.59 -16.43
C ASP A 157 -10.73 -4.01 -15.37
N TYR A 158 -10.83 -5.29 -14.96
CA TYR A 158 -9.92 -5.94 -14.01
C TYR A 158 -9.89 -5.28 -12.62
N ARG A 159 -10.95 -4.55 -12.28
CA ARG A 159 -11.16 -3.88 -11.00
C ARG A 159 -11.79 -4.81 -9.96
N HIS A 160 -11.44 -4.58 -8.70
CA HIS A 160 -12.16 -5.20 -7.59
C HIS A 160 -13.54 -4.57 -7.43
N ILE A 161 -14.52 -5.34 -6.95
CA ILE A 161 -15.86 -4.83 -6.61
C ILE A 161 -15.69 -3.83 -5.46
N SER A 162 -16.10 -2.59 -5.69
CA SER A 162 -15.84 -1.45 -4.80
C SER A 162 -17.10 -0.72 -4.37
N LYS A 163 -18.27 -1.04 -4.91
CA LYS A 163 -19.54 -0.43 -4.49
C LYS A 163 -19.75 -0.58 -2.99
N GLY A 164 -19.99 0.54 -2.33
CA GLY A 164 -20.17 0.64 -0.88
C GLY A 164 -18.87 0.76 -0.08
N SER A 165 -17.70 0.76 -0.73
CA SER A 165 -16.39 0.91 -0.08
C SER A 165 -15.91 2.36 -0.01
N TRP A 166 -14.78 2.56 0.66
CA TRP A 166 -13.99 3.80 0.67
C TRP A 166 -12.62 3.51 0.09
N LEU A 167 -12.15 4.37 -0.83
CA LEU A 167 -10.88 4.18 -1.51
C LEU A 167 -9.80 5.01 -0.82
N SER A 168 -8.69 4.38 -0.46
CA SER A 168 -7.45 5.06 -0.07
C SER A 168 -6.33 4.56 -0.97
N PRO A 169 -5.47 5.44 -1.51
CA PRO A 169 -4.29 4.99 -2.24
C PRO A 169 -3.33 4.33 -1.26
N ASP A 170 -2.67 3.27 -1.71
CA ASP A 170 -1.63 2.57 -0.97
C ASP A 170 -0.32 2.61 -1.77
N GLU A 171 0.80 2.74 -1.07
CA GLU A 171 2.14 2.67 -1.66
C GLU A 171 2.89 1.47 -1.09
N VAL A 172 2.96 0.38 -1.87
CA VAL A 172 3.72 -0.81 -1.50
C VAL A 172 4.77 -1.11 -2.56
N PHE A 173 6.03 -0.75 -2.30
CA PHE A 173 7.15 -0.95 -3.23
C PHE A 173 7.84 -2.33 -3.12
N ARG A 174 7.41 -3.22 -2.21
CA ARG A 174 7.95 -4.59 -2.07
C ARG A 174 6.83 -5.63 -2.04
N GLY A 175 6.94 -6.69 -2.85
CA GLY A 175 5.84 -7.66 -3.03
C GLY A 175 4.86 -7.27 -4.14
N MET A 176 5.24 -6.35 -5.04
CA MET A 176 4.39 -5.74 -6.07
C MET A 176 3.79 -6.71 -7.10
N MET A 177 4.32 -7.93 -7.23
CA MET A 177 3.86 -8.85 -8.28
C MET A 177 2.46 -9.41 -8.00
N LEU A 178 2.06 -9.48 -6.73
CA LEU A 178 0.78 -10.03 -6.30
C LEU A 178 0.23 -9.22 -5.13
N ASP A 179 -1.08 -9.00 -5.13
CA ASP A 179 -1.77 -8.50 -3.94
C ASP A 179 -1.81 -9.60 -2.86
N CYS A 180 -1.07 -9.39 -1.78
CA CYS A 180 -0.87 -10.39 -0.73
C CYS A 180 -1.79 -10.11 0.46
N SER A 181 -2.13 -11.15 1.23
CA SER A 181 -2.81 -10.92 2.52
C SER A 181 -1.80 -10.39 3.55
N TYR A 182 -2.14 -9.27 4.18
CA TYR A 182 -1.30 -8.59 5.18
C TYR A 182 -1.87 -8.72 6.60
N THR A 183 -0.99 -8.55 7.59
CA THR A 183 -1.34 -8.65 9.01
C THR A 183 -1.97 -7.37 9.54
N GLU A 184 -2.02 -6.32 8.74
CA GLU A 184 -2.61 -5.04 9.08
C GLU A 184 -4.07 -5.01 8.58
N CYS A 185 -4.28 -5.36 7.31
CA CYS A 185 -5.60 -5.41 6.69
C CYS A 185 -6.49 -6.51 7.28
N THR A 186 -5.94 -7.70 7.55
CA THR A 186 -6.75 -8.85 8.02
C THR A 186 -7.38 -8.59 9.41
N PRO A 187 -6.63 -8.14 10.43
CA PRO A 187 -7.21 -7.71 11.70
C PRO A 187 -8.23 -6.60 11.58
N ALA A 188 -7.97 -5.57 10.77
CA ALA A 188 -8.92 -4.46 10.57
C ALA A 188 -10.27 -4.98 10.03
N CYS A 189 -10.23 -5.87 9.03
CA CYS A 189 -11.43 -6.53 8.52
C CYS A 189 -12.13 -7.38 9.58
N ILE A 190 -11.40 -8.13 10.41
CA ILE A 190 -11.99 -8.93 11.49
C ILE A 190 -12.72 -8.04 12.50
N GLN A 191 -12.10 -6.94 12.94
CA GLN A 191 -12.71 -6.02 13.89
C GLN A 191 -13.99 -5.40 13.32
N ALA A 192 -13.97 -4.95 12.05
CA ALA A 192 -15.14 -4.40 11.39
C ALA A 192 -16.26 -5.45 11.24
N LEU A 193 -15.93 -6.65 10.78
CA LEU A 193 -16.88 -7.76 10.59
C LEU A 193 -17.46 -8.28 11.92
N TRP A 194 -16.70 -8.17 13.01
CA TRP A 194 -17.17 -8.50 14.35
C TRP A 194 -18.12 -7.43 14.90
N LYS A 195 -17.73 -6.15 14.79
CA LYS A 195 -18.53 -5.01 15.28
C LYS A 195 -19.85 -4.86 14.52
N PHE A 196 -19.85 -4.99 13.19
CA PHE A 196 -21.02 -4.77 12.33
C PHE A 196 -22.32 -5.50 12.80
N PRO A 197 -22.35 -6.83 12.95
CA PRO A 197 -23.55 -7.53 13.39
C PRO A 197 -23.88 -7.30 14.88
N SER A 198 -22.90 -6.94 15.70
CA SER A 198 -23.10 -6.72 17.15
C SER A 198 -23.70 -5.35 17.48
N GLN A 199 -23.53 -4.36 16.60
CA GLN A 199 -23.90 -2.96 16.85
C GLN A 199 -24.96 -2.43 15.89
N THR A 200 -25.52 -3.27 15.02
CA THR A 200 -26.52 -2.84 14.03
C THR A 200 -27.77 -3.71 14.08
N ILE A 201 -28.85 -3.21 13.47
CA ILE A 201 -30.07 -3.97 13.23
C ILE A 201 -29.85 -5.19 12.31
N TYR A 202 -28.68 -5.31 11.69
CA TYR A 202 -28.33 -6.34 10.72
C TYR A 202 -27.63 -7.55 11.37
N SER A 203 -27.97 -7.90 12.61
CA SER A 203 -27.32 -8.97 13.37
C SER A 203 -27.31 -10.35 12.68
N ASN A 204 -28.33 -10.63 11.85
CA ASN A 204 -28.45 -11.88 11.09
C ASN A 204 -27.91 -11.81 9.65
N TYR A 205 -27.48 -10.64 9.16
CA TYR A 205 -27.04 -10.47 7.78
C TYR A 205 -25.77 -11.29 7.51
N ARG A 206 -25.86 -12.30 6.63
CA ARG A 206 -24.74 -13.14 6.18
C ARG A 206 -23.88 -13.70 7.32
N ARG A 207 -24.52 -14.01 8.45
CA ARG A 207 -23.83 -14.37 9.70
C ARG A 207 -22.88 -15.55 9.52
N LYS A 208 -23.29 -16.56 8.76
CA LYS A 208 -22.48 -17.76 8.49
C LYS A 208 -21.20 -17.41 7.73
N GLU A 209 -21.29 -16.61 6.69
CA GLU A 209 -20.13 -16.21 5.89
C GLU A 209 -19.18 -15.29 6.67
N ILE A 210 -19.74 -14.38 7.47
CA ILE A 210 -18.97 -13.53 8.38
C ILE A 210 -18.17 -14.38 9.37
N ASP A 211 -18.81 -15.36 10.02
CA ASP A 211 -18.15 -16.23 10.99
C ASP A 211 -17.03 -17.07 10.35
N ILE A 212 -17.26 -17.56 9.13
CA ILE A 212 -16.23 -18.27 8.36
C ILE A 212 -15.07 -17.34 8.02
N ALA A 213 -15.33 -16.11 7.59
CA ALA A 213 -14.30 -15.12 7.25
C ALA A 213 -13.45 -14.77 8.48
N ILE A 214 -14.09 -14.48 9.61
CA ILE A 214 -13.40 -14.18 10.88
C ILE A 214 -12.54 -15.37 11.30
N LYS A 215 -13.08 -16.60 11.28
CA LYS A 215 -12.32 -17.80 11.61
C LYS A 215 -11.08 -17.96 10.74
N ARG A 216 -11.21 -17.79 9.41
CA ARG A 216 -10.08 -17.88 8.47
C ARG A 216 -9.04 -16.78 8.72
N GLY A 217 -9.48 -15.56 8.98
CA GLY A 217 -8.60 -14.43 9.29
C GLY A 217 -7.82 -14.65 10.58
N ILE A 218 -8.45 -15.18 11.62
CA ILE A 218 -7.78 -15.52 12.89
C ILE A 218 -6.73 -16.61 12.68
N GLU A 219 -7.04 -17.67 11.94
CA GLU A 219 -6.05 -18.70 11.64
C GLU A 219 -4.88 -18.18 10.79
N PHE A 220 -5.15 -17.25 9.86
CA PHE A 220 -4.11 -16.55 9.14
C PHE A 220 -3.20 -15.75 10.09
N ILE A 221 -3.76 -14.91 10.97
CA ILE A 221 -2.99 -14.10 11.93
C ILE A 221 -2.12 -14.99 12.81
N LYS A 222 -2.67 -16.07 13.38
CA LYS A 222 -1.91 -17.02 14.19
C LYS A 222 -0.73 -17.61 13.43
N LYS A 223 -0.92 -17.95 12.15
CA LYS A 223 0.12 -18.51 11.28
C LYS A 223 1.22 -17.49 10.93
N GLN A 224 0.89 -16.19 10.89
CA GLN A 224 1.86 -15.13 10.60
C GLN A 224 2.72 -14.72 11.81
N GLN A 225 2.44 -15.20 13.02
CA GLN A 225 3.23 -14.86 14.19
C GLN A 225 4.68 -15.34 14.01
N LYS A 226 5.64 -14.44 14.21
CA LYS A 226 7.07 -14.76 14.17
C LYS A 226 7.46 -15.56 15.41
N ILE A 227 8.63 -16.19 15.35
CA ILE A 227 9.16 -17.03 16.43
C ILE A 227 9.31 -16.24 17.75
N ASP A 228 9.72 -14.98 17.63
CA ASP A 228 9.89 -14.05 18.75
C ASP A 228 8.56 -13.52 19.32
N GLY A 229 7.41 -13.84 18.72
CA GLY A 229 6.08 -13.44 19.18
C GLY A 229 5.51 -12.20 18.48
N SER A 230 6.30 -11.51 17.65
CA SER A 230 5.89 -10.31 16.93
C SER A 230 5.14 -10.60 15.61
N TRP A 231 4.54 -9.56 15.01
CA TRP A 231 3.94 -9.61 13.68
C TRP A 231 4.42 -8.48 12.77
N ALA A 232 4.44 -8.78 11.46
CA ALA A 232 4.76 -7.87 10.35
C ALA A 232 6.02 -7.00 10.59
N VAL A 233 6.19 -5.98 9.75
CA VAL A 233 7.17 -4.92 9.93
C VAL A 233 6.54 -3.63 9.36
N CYS A 234 6.36 -2.55 10.12
CA CYS A 234 6.87 -2.28 11.49
C CYS A 234 6.29 -3.20 12.57
N PHE A 235 7.14 -3.61 13.52
CA PHE A 235 6.83 -4.66 14.48
C PHE A 235 5.84 -4.23 15.55
N THR A 236 5.97 -3.01 16.09
CA THR A 236 4.99 -2.52 17.08
C THR A 236 3.61 -2.41 16.45
N TYR A 237 3.55 -1.85 15.23
CA TYR A 237 2.32 -1.66 14.46
C TYR A 237 1.64 -3.00 14.13
N GLY A 238 2.35 -3.95 13.52
CA GLY A 238 1.79 -5.25 13.18
C GLY A 238 1.33 -6.06 14.40
N THR A 239 2.09 -5.96 15.50
CA THR A 239 1.76 -6.66 16.75
C THR A 239 0.52 -6.07 17.41
N TRP A 240 0.34 -4.74 17.39
CA TRP A 240 -0.87 -4.08 17.85
C TRP A 240 -2.12 -4.58 17.12
N PHE A 241 -2.15 -4.50 15.78
CA PHE A 241 -3.29 -4.97 14.99
C PHE A 241 -3.63 -6.44 15.28
N ALA A 242 -2.62 -7.32 15.34
CA ALA A 242 -2.83 -8.74 15.59
C ALA A 242 -3.43 -9.01 16.98
N ILE A 243 -2.91 -8.38 18.03
CA ILE A 243 -3.42 -8.54 19.41
C ILE A 243 -4.87 -8.03 19.48
N GLU A 244 -5.16 -6.86 18.93
CA GLU A 244 -6.51 -6.26 18.96
C GLU A 244 -7.56 -7.17 18.32
N ALA A 245 -7.28 -7.74 17.13
CA ALA A 245 -8.22 -8.65 16.49
C ALA A 245 -8.42 -9.95 17.29
N LEU A 246 -7.36 -10.50 17.90
CA LEU A 246 -7.46 -11.69 18.74
C LEU A 246 -8.32 -11.43 19.98
N ILE A 247 -8.09 -10.31 20.68
CA ILE A 247 -8.88 -9.92 21.85
C ILE A 247 -10.33 -9.65 21.47
N THR A 248 -10.57 -8.94 20.36
CA THR A 248 -11.92 -8.61 19.87
C THR A 248 -12.81 -9.84 19.71
N VAL A 249 -12.26 -10.95 19.22
CA VAL A 249 -13.00 -12.21 19.03
C VAL A 249 -13.01 -13.11 20.28
N GLY A 250 -12.52 -12.60 21.42
CA GLY A 250 -12.56 -13.27 22.72
C GLY A 250 -11.37 -14.21 23.02
N VAL A 251 -10.25 -14.10 22.30
CA VAL A 251 -9.04 -14.85 22.69
C VAL A 251 -8.52 -14.31 24.03
N SER A 252 -8.33 -15.21 24.99
CA SER A 252 -7.87 -14.82 26.33
C SER A 252 -6.52 -14.10 26.27
N PRO A 253 -6.35 -12.96 26.97
CA PRO A 253 -5.06 -12.29 27.10
C PRO A 253 -3.96 -13.16 27.73
N LYS A 254 -4.33 -14.22 28.45
CA LYS A 254 -3.41 -15.20 29.06
C LYS A 254 -2.99 -16.31 28.08
N SER A 255 -3.48 -16.29 26.85
CA SER A 255 -3.10 -17.29 25.85
C SER A 255 -1.64 -17.14 25.42
N LYS A 256 -0.99 -18.26 25.13
CA LYS A 256 0.44 -18.31 24.76
C LYS A 256 0.81 -17.38 23.59
N ILE A 257 -0.11 -17.19 22.65
CA ILE A 257 0.08 -16.33 21.48
C ILE A 257 0.16 -14.85 21.88
N ILE A 258 -0.72 -14.40 22.78
CA ILE A 258 -0.73 -13.01 23.27
C ILE A 258 0.41 -12.79 24.27
N THR A 259 0.66 -13.73 25.18
CA THR A 259 1.74 -13.57 26.17
C THR A 259 3.12 -13.46 25.52
N LYS A 260 3.40 -14.25 24.46
CA LYS A 260 4.63 -14.11 23.67
C LYS A 260 4.77 -12.74 23.00
N ALA A 261 3.67 -12.20 22.50
CA ALA A 261 3.66 -10.89 21.88
C ALA A 261 3.93 -9.77 22.90
N ILE A 262 3.37 -9.91 24.09
CA ILE A 262 3.65 -9.02 25.23
C ILE A 262 5.11 -9.12 25.66
N GLU A 263 5.66 -10.34 25.78
CA GLU A 263 7.07 -10.57 26.09
C GLU A 263 7.99 -9.88 25.05
N PHE A 264 7.65 -9.99 23.77
CA PHE A 264 8.34 -9.26 22.71
C PHE A 264 8.32 -7.75 22.94
N LEU A 265 7.13 -7.16 23.14
CA LEU A 265 6.99 -5.71 23.32
C LEU A 265 7.78 -5.24 24.55
N ILE A 266 7.64 -5.91 25.70
CA ILE A 266 8.38 -5.59 26.93
C ILE A 266 9.90 -5.66 26.69
N SER A 267 10.38 -6.64 25.91
CA SER A 267 11.81 -6.76 25.58
C SER A 267 12.37 -5.59 24.75
N LYS A 268 11.50 -4.79 24.11
CA LYS A 268 11.87 -3.62 23.28
C LYS A 268 11.60 -2.29 23.96
N HIS A 269 11.26 -2.31 25.25
CA HIS A 269 10.98 -1.13 26.04
C HIS A 269 12.25 -0.30 26.27
N ASN A 270 12.17 1.00 26.02
CA ASN A 270 13.28 1.93 26.25
C ASN A 270 13.35 2.34 27.74
N HIS A 271 14.54 2.75 28.19
CA HIS A 271 14.75 3.22 29.57
C HIS A 271 13.83 4.38 30.00
N ASN A 272 13.33 5.18 29.05
CA ASN A 272 12.45 6.32 29.32
C ASN A 272 10.96 5.93 29.39
N GLY A 273 10.62 4.63 29.34
CA GLY A 273 9.25 4.18 29.43
C GLY A 273 8.49 4.06 28.10
N GLY A 274 9.12 4.36 26.96
CA GLY A 274 8.48 4.28 25.64
C GLY A 274 9.05 3.20 24.71
N TRP A 275 8.58 3.20 23.46
CA TRP A 275 9.11 2.39 22.36
C TRP A 275 9.56 3.29 21.22
N GLY A 276 10.53 2.83 20.42
CA GLY A 276 10.96 3.54 19.23
C GLY A 276 11.55 2.57 18.22
N GLU A 277 10.96 2.52 17.03
CA GLU A 277 11.40 1.67 15.93
C GLU A 277 11.97 2.54 14.80
N SER A 278 13.18 2.20 14.33
CA SER A 278 13.77 2.88 13.16
C SER A 278 13.12 2.39 11.88
N TYR A 279 13.03 3.25 10.86
CA TYR A 279 12.62 2.83 9.50
C TYR A 279 13.49 1.71 8.93
N LEU A 280 14.75 1.59 9.41
CA LEU A 280 15.65 0.50 9.07
C LEU A 280 15.11 -0.88 9.44
N SER A 281 14.16 -0.97 10.37
CA SER A 281 13.45 -2.21 10.66
C SER A 281 12.74 -2.75 9.42
N CYS A 282 12.09 -1.87 8.63
CA CYS A 282 11.46 -2.23 7.36
C CYS A 282 12.46 -2.71 6.32
N VAL A 283 13.66 -2.14 6.32
CA VAL A 283 14.74 -2.49 5.39
C VAL A 283 15.33 -3.86 5.75
N HIS A 284 15.74 -4.04 7.01
CA HIS A 284 16.44 -5.23 7.51
C HIS A 284 15.51 -6.38 7.92
N LYS A 285 14.21 -6.13 8.04
CA LYS A 285 13.19 -7.09 8.49
C LYS A 285 13.43 -7.66 9.89
N THR A 286 14.10 -6.88 10.73
CA THR A 286 14.43 -7.15 12.14
C THR A 286 14.17 -5.89 12.95
N TYR A 287 13.83 -6.00 14.23
CA TYR A 287 13.61 -4.82 15.06
C TYR A 287 14.90 -4.02 15.24
N VAL A 288 14.94 -2.80 14.71
CA VAL A 288 16.04 -1.85 14.89
C VAL A 288 15.55 -0.74 15.83
N PRO A 289 16.08 -0.64 17.05
CA PRO A 289 15.66 0.39 17.99
C PRO A 289 16.02 1.79 17.48
N HIS A 290 15.09 2.72 17.63
CA HIS A 290 15.34 4.13 17.41
C HIS A 290 16.03 4.74 18.63
N LYS A 291 16.84 5.79 18.45
CA LYS A 291 17.59 6.44 19.54
C LYS A 291 16.69 7.07 20.60
N GLN A 292 15.49 7.46 20.19
CA GLN A 292 14.48 8.09 21.04
C GLN A 292 13.16 7.37 20.84
N SER A 293 12.34 7.32 21.89
CA SER A 293 10.98 6.81 21.78
C SER A 293 10.16 7.66 20.81
N GLN A 294 9.29 7.02 20.05
CA GLN A 294 8.46 7.64 19.02
C GLN A 294 7.01 7.56 19.45
N VAL A 295 6.27 8.67 19.36
CA VAL A 295 4.88 8.76 19.83
C VAL A 295 4.02 7.65 19.22
N VAL A 296 4.13 7.42 17.90
CA VAL A 296 3.41 6.39 17.15
C VAL A 296 3.76 4.94 17.53
N ASN A 297 4.86 4.72 18.25
CA ASN A 297 5.23 3.40 18.75
C ASN A 297 4.86 3.23 20.24
N ILE A 298 4.62 4.35 20.95
CA ILE A 298 4.20 4.36 22.36
C ILE A 298 2.69 4.15 22.47
N SER A 299 1.93 4.80 21.59
CA SER A 299 0.47 4.67 21.47
C SER A 299 0.07 3.24 21.17
#